data_AF-K1XCD7-F1
#
_entry.id   AF-K1XCD7-F1
#
_cell.length_a   1.000
_cell.length_b   1.000
_cell.length_c   1.000
_cell.angle_alpha   90.00
_cell.angle_beta   90.00
_cell.angle_gamma   90.00
#
_symmetry.space_group_name_H-M   'P 1'
#
loop_
_entity.id
_entity.type
_entity.pdbx_description
1 polymer ?
#
loop_
_entity_poly.entity_id
_entity_poly.type
_entity_poly.pdbx_seq_one_letter_code
_entity_poly.pdbx_strand_id
1 'polypeptide(L)'
;MQLLCDLHTHSRFSRATSQKLTVGNIAAVCQTKGVDVIGTGDATHPIWLRELRQNLQEKEPGLYVFPKNPDVRFLLSGEISL
;
A
#
# COMPACT_ATOMS: atom_id res chain seq x y z
N MET A 1 -15.09 -1.82 17.00
CA MET A 1 -13.74 -1.37 16.59
C MET A 1 -13.90 -0.43 15.42
N GLN A 2 -13.26 0.73 15.44
CA GLN A 2 -13.22 1.67 14.31
C GLN A 2 -11.87 1.54 13.61
N LEU A 3 -11.86 1.58 12.28
CA LEU A 3 -10.65 1.56 11.46
C LEU A 3 -10.68 2.76 10.52
N LEU A 4 -9.56 3.47 10.39
CA LEU A 4 -9.37 4.49 9.37
C LEU A 4 -8.75 3.85 8.13
N CYS A 5 -9.46 3.92 7.00
CA CYS A 5 -9.05 3.28 5.76
C CYS A 5 -8.85 4.32 4.64
N ASP A 6 -7.74 4.22 3.91
CA ASP A 6 -7.49 4.96 2.67
C ASP A 6 -7.28 3.97 1.52
N LEU A 7 -8.33 3.68 0.76
CA LEU A 7 -8.34 2.55 -0.18
C LEU A 7 -7.98 2.93 -1.62
N HIS A 8 -7.82 4.21 -1.91
CA HIS A 8 -7.43 4.71 -3.21
C HIS A 8 -6.14 5.51 -3.09
N THR A 9 -5.03 4.88 -3.51
CA THR A 9 -3.75 5.54 -3.66
C THR A 9 -3.10 5.15 -4.98
N HIS A 10 -1.96 5.76 -5.26
CA HIS A 10 -1.12 5.40 -6.39
C HIS A 10 0.29 5.01 -5.91
N SER A 11 0.94 4.19 -6.72
CA SER A 11 2.37 3.91 -6.62
C SER A 11 3.20 5.03 -7.26
N ARG A 12 4.52 5.00 -7.08
CA ARG A 12 5.46 5.88 -7.80
C ARG A 12 5.51 5.68 -9.32
N PHE A 13 4.84 4.65 -9.83
CA PHE A 13 4.78 4.35 -11.28
C PHE A 13 3.60 5.04 -11.98
N SER A 14 2.63 5.55 -11.21
CA SER A 14 1.60 6.43 -11.76
C SER A 14 2.16 7.79 -12.15
N ARG A 15 1.53 8.41 -13.15
CA ARG A 15 1.93 9.73 -13.64
C ARG A 15 1.76 10.78 -12.56
N ALA A 16 2.68 11.75 -12.52
CA ALA A 16 2.65 12.88 -11.60
C ALA A 16 2.57 12.50 -10.10
N THR A 17 3.09 11.33 -9.72
CA THR A 17 3.20 10.90 -8.32
C THR A 17 4.63 11.02 -7.79
N SER A 18 4.78 11.01 -6.46
CA SER A 18 6.08 11.11 -5.81
C SER A 18 6.91 9.84 -5.97
N GLN A 19 8.18 9.98 -6.35
CA GLN A 19 9.14 8.88 -6.38
C GLN A 19 9.40 8.24 -5.00
N LYS A 20 8.96 8.91 -3.92
CA LYS A 20 9.08 8.41 -2.54
C LYS A 20 7.93 7.47 -2.14
N LEU A 21 6.97 7.17 -3.01
CA LEU A 21 5.91 6.20 -2.76
C LEU A 21 6.44 4.75 -2.82
N THR A 22 7.24 4.40 -1.81
CA THR A 22 7.73 3.04 -1.55
C THR A 22 6.91 2.42 -0.43
N VAL A 23 6.84 1.08 -0.38
CA VAL A 23 6.08 0.35 0.66
C VAL A 23 6.43 0.84 2.08
N GLY A 24 7.72 1.00 2.37
CA GLY A 24 8.18 1.46 3.68
C GLY A 24 7.79 2.89 4.01
N ASN A 25 7.89 3.82 3.04
CA ASN A 25 7.49 5.21 3.25
C ASN A 25 5.97 5.35 3.39
N ILE A 26 5.20 4.58 2.60
CA ILE A 26 3.74 4.55 2.70
C ILE A 26 3.34 4.07 4.10
N ALA A 27 3.91 2.97 4.58
CA ALA A 27 3.65 2.45 5.93
C ALA A 27 4.00 3.48 7.02
N ALA A 28 5.17 4.11 6.94
CA ALA A 28 5.62 5.11 7.91
C ALA A 28 4.68 6.34 7.95
N VAL A 29 4.24 6.84 6.80
CA VAL A 29 3.30 7.97 6.73
C VAL A 29 1.92 7.57 7.23
N CYS A 30 1.43 6.37 6.92
CA CYS A 30 0.16 5.87 7.43
C CYS A 30 0.15 5.76 8.95
N GLN A 31 1.23 5.24 9.53
CA GLN A 31 1.39 5.17 10.98
C GLN A 31 1.31 6.57 11.62
N THR A 32 2.01 7.56 11.06
CA THR A 32 1.94 8.95 11.54
C THR A 32 0.55 9.57 11.36
N LYS A 33 -0.15 9.25 10.26
CA LYS A 33 -1.51 9.75 9.97
C LYS A 33 -2.60 9.03 10.76
N GLY A 34 -2.30 7.87 11.36
CA GLY A 34 -3.29 7.01 12.01
C GLY A 34 -4.16 6.21 11.03
N VAL A 35 -3.68 5.92 9.82
CA VAL A 35 -4.38 5.07 8.85
C VAL A 35 -4.08 3.60 9.16
N ASP A 36 -5.12 2.83 9.46
CA ASP A 36 -5.01 1.41 9.84
C ASP A 36 -4.91 0.48 8.63
N VAL A 37 -5.63 0.82 7.55
CA VAL A 37 -5.66 0.03 6.30
C VAL A 37 -5.46 0.95 5.10
N ILE A 38 -4.53 0.61 4.22
CA ILE A 38 -4.26 1.35 2.99
C ILE A 38 -4.36 0.46 1.76
N GLY A 39 -4.97 0.97 0.70
CA GLY A 39 -4.94 0.35 -0.63
C GLY A 39 -3.55 0.53 -1.26
N THR A 40 -2.97 -0.53 -1.82
CA THR A 40 -1.62 -0.46 -2.41
C THR A 40 -1.52 0.50 -3.59
N GLY A 41 -2.63 0.72 -4.29
CA GLY A 41 -2.66 1.41 -5.58
C GLY A 41 -1.92 0.62 -6.65
N ASP A 42 -2.31 0.82 -7.92
CA ASP A 42 -1.61 0.33 -9.11
C ASP A 42 -1.14 -1.13 -9.06
N ALA A 43 -1.83 -2.04 -8.35
CA ALA A 43 -1.36 -3.41 -8.13
C ALA A 43 -1.22 -4.23 -9.44
N THR A 44 -1.79 -3.73 -10.53
CA THR A 44 -1.67 -4.27 -11.89
C THR A 44 -0.35 -3.88 -12.58
N HIS A 45 0.39 -2.89 -12.07
CA HIS A 45 1.68 -2.50 -12.62
C HIS A 45 2.75 -3.56 -12.30
N PRO A 46 3.44 -4.15 -13.30
CA PRO A 46 4.24 -5.36 -13.10
C PRO A 46 5.44 -5.16 -12.15
N ILE A 47 6.11 -4.00 -12.23
CA ILE A 47 7.24 -3.69 -11.34
C ILE A 47 6.72 -3.42 -9.92
N TRP A 48 5.56 -2.75 -9.78
CA TRP A 48 5.00 -2.47 -8.47
C TRP A 48 4.54 -3.75 -7.78
N LEU A 49 3.84 -4.62 -8.50
CA LEU A 49 3.43 -5.93 -8.01
C LEU A 49 4.63 -6.77 -7.54
N ARG A 50 5.75 -6.74 -8.27
CA ARG A 50 7.00 -7.40 -7.84
C ARG A 50 7.50 -6.83 -6.51
N GLU A 51 7.51 -5.51 -6.35
CA GLU A 51 7.93 -4.86 -5.11
C GLU A 51 6.99 -5.17 -3.94
N LEU A 52 5.67 -5.14 -4.17
CA LEU A 52 4.67 -5.53 -3.18
C LEU A 52 4.94 -6.96 -2.70
N ARG A 53 5.12 -7.92 -3.62
CA ARG A 53 5.44 -9.32 -3.27
C ARG A 53 6.76 -9.48 -2.52
N GLN A 54 7.75 -8.64 -2.79
CA GLN A 54 9.06 -8.70 -2.12
C GLN A 54 9.05 -8.09 -0.71
N ASN A 55 8.22 -7.08 -0.49
CA ASN A 55 8.25 -6.28 0.75
C ASN A 55 7.10 -6.60 1.70
N LEU A 56 5.97 -7.07 1.20
CA LEU A 56 4.77 -7.34 1.99
C LEU A 56 4.66 -8.82 2.35
N GLN A 57 4.13 -9.10 3.53
CA GLN A 57 3.80 -10.44 4.00
C GLN A 57 2.34 -10.49 4.40
N GLU A 58 1.66 -11.58 4.06
CA GLU A 58 0.25 -11.76 4.46
C GLU A 58 0.17 -11.96 5.97
N LYS A 59 -0.72 -11.19 6.63
CA LYS A 59 -0.96 -11.26 8.08
C LYS A 59 -2.36 -11.81 8.38
N GLU A 60 -3.32 -11.45 7.56
CA GLU A 60 -4.72 -11.87 7.60
C GLU A 60 -5.14 -12.17 6.14
N PRO A 61 -6.15 -13.03 5.89
CA PRO A 61 -6.56 -13.35 4.51
C PRO A 61 -6.83 -12.10 3.67
N GLY A 62 -6.01 -11.86 2.64
CA GLY A 62 -6.12 -10.71 1.75
C GLY A 62 -5.60 -9.37 2.30
N LEU A 63 -5.02 -9.35 3.50
CA LEU A 63 -4.40 -8.18 4.12
C LEU A 63 -2.93 -8.46 4.44
N TYR A 64 -2.09 -7.56 3.96
CA TYR A 64 -0.65 -7.68 4.03
C TYR A 64 -0.05 -6.62 4.94
N VAL A 65 1.17 -6.84 5.41
CA VAL A 65 1.92 -5.87 6.21
C VAL A 65 3.34 -5.75 5.73
N PHE A 66 3.93 -4.58 5.94
CA PHE A 66 5.37 -4.39 5.80
C PHE A 66 6.04 -4.87 7.10
N PRO A 67 6.96 -5.86 7.10
CA PRO A 67 7.49 -6.45 8.33
C PRO A 67 8.17 -5.46 9.28
N LYS A 68 8.75 -4.37 8.75
CA LYS A 68 9.37 -3.32 9.57
C LYS A 68 8.36 -2.32 10.15
N ASN A 69 7.09 -2.39 9.74
CA ASN A 69 5.99 -1.58 10.26
C ASN A 69 4.66 -2.37 10.17
N PRO A 70 4.45 -3.35 11.09
CA PRO A 70 3.38 -4.33 11.00
C PRO A 70 2.00 -3.82 11.46
N ASP A 71 1.91 -2.55 11.89
CA ASP A 71 0.69 -1.93 12.42
C ASP A 71 -0.24 -1.47 11.29
N VAL A 72 0.31 -1.13 10.12
CA VAL A 72 -0.44 -0.71 8.94
C VAL A 72 -0.69 -1.90 8.02
N ARG A 73 -1.96 -2.15 7.69
CA ARG A 73 -2.38 -3.20 6.76
C ARG A 73 -2.48 -2.66 5.34
N PHE A 74 -2.09 -3.46 4.38
CA PHE A 74 -2.17 -3.19 2.95
C PHE A 74 -3.21 -4.11 2.31
N LEU A 75 -4.11 -3.53 1.52
CA LEU A 75 -5.06 -4.24 0.68
C LEU A 75 -4.68 -4.04 -0.79
N LEU A 76 -4.61 -5.12 -1.58
CA LEU A 76 -4.28 -5.00 -3.00
C LEU A 76 -5.40 -4.26 -3.74
N SER A 77 -5.08 -3.11 -4.34
CA SER A 77 -6.04 -2.27 -5.08
C SER A 77 -5.42 -1.67 -6.35
N GLY A 78 -6.27 -1.21 -7.27
CA GLY A 78 -5.86 -0.50 -8.48
C GLY A 78 -7.03 0.27 -9.10
N GLU A 79 -6.69 1.30 -9.87
CA GLU A 79 -7.61 2.09 -10.69
C GLU A 79 -7.38 1.78 -12.17
N ILE A 80 -8.43 1.82 -12.99
CA ILE A 80 -8.36 1.70 -14.45
C ILE A 80 -9.05 2.90 -15.09
N SER A 81 -8.55 3.33 -16.26
CA SER A 81 -9.19 4.33 -17.11
C SER A 81 -9.63 3.65 -18.40
N LEU A 82 -10.88 3.91 -18.83
CA LEU A 82 -11.51 3.32 -20.01
C LEU A 82 -11.37 4.22 -21.25
#